data_AF-A0A1K1ZY59-F1
#
_entry.id   AF-A0A1K1ZY59-F1
#
_cell.length_a   1.000
_cell.length_b   1.000
_cell.length_c   1.000
_cell.angle_alpha   90.00
_cell.angle_beta   90.00
_cell.angle_gamma   90.00
#
_symmetry.space_group_name_H-M   'P 1'
#
loop_
_entity.id
_entity.type
_entity.pdbx_description
1 polymer ?
#
loop_
_entity_poly.entity_id
_entity_poly.type
_entity_poly.pdbx_seq_one_letter_code
_entity_poly.pdbx_strand_id
1 'polypeptide(L)'
;MIDVHGSQPWYVERPEPELDVLGTLESAPRVTGPGNRPTLSFVLRTPGGAVDVYAAGVEDTLASLSGRRMRFRGKAVDAGLPGASPELWIGSACPVDE
;
A
#
# COMPACT_ATOMS: atom_id res chain seq x y z
N MET A 1 15.20 -5.72 3.88
CA MET A 1 14.08 -4.79 3.61
C MET A 1 13.91 -4.73 2.11
N ILE A 2 12.69 -4.92 1.63
CA ILE A 2 12.32 -4.95 0.21
C ILE A 2 11.94 -3.53 -0.19
N ASP A 3 12.61 -2.98 -1.21
CA ASP A 3 12.24 -1.68 -1.77
C ASP A 3 11.04 -1.85 -2.72
N VAL A 4 10.03 -1.01 -2.55
CA VAL A 4 8.79 -1.03 -3.33
C VAL A 4 8.71 0.23 -4.19
N HIS A 5 8.59 1.39 -3.53
CA HIS A 5 8.64 2.70 -4.19
C HIS A 5 9.63 3.65 -3.54
N GLY A 6 10.41 3.21 -2.55
CA GLY A 6 11.24 4.08 -1.72
C GLY A 6 12.23 4.94 -2.51
N SER A 7 12.71 4.45 -3.66
CA SER A 7 13.62 5.18 -4.55
C SER A 7 12.94 6.03 -5.62
N GLN A 8 11.62 6.01 -5.73
CA GLN A 8 10.90 6.68 -6.81
C GLN A 8 10.77 8.19 -6.54
N PRO A 9 11.13 9.07 -7.49
CA PRO A 9 11.07 10.52 -7.29
C PRO A 9 9.69 11.00 -6.83
N TRP A 10 8.64 10.53 -7.49
CA TRP A 10 7.25 10.87 -7.17
C TRP A 10 6.80 10.40 -5.78
N TYR A 11 7.45 9.39 -5.19
CA TYR A 11 7.18 8.96 -3.81
C TYR A 11 7.98 9.81 -2.83
N VAL A 12 9.26 10.09 -3.13
CA VAL A 12 10.15 10.88 -2.29
C VAL A 12 9.65 12.33 -2.16
N GLU A 13 9.22 12.93 -3.27
CA GLU A 13 8.73 14.32 -3.36
C GLU A 13 7.40 14.56 -2.62
N ARG A 14 6.66 13.50 -2.26
CA ARG A 14 5.42 13.63 -1.48
C ARG A 14 5.70 14.22 -0.09
N PRO A 15 4.94 15.23 0.35
CA PRO A 15 5.16 15.89 1.64
C PRO A 15 4.69 15.06 2.85
N GLU A 16 3.89 14.01 2.64
CA GLU A 16 3.37 13.18 3.72
C GLU A 16 4.51 12.48 4.47
N PRO A 17 4.44 12.43 5.82
CA PRO A 17 5.43 11.70 6.60
C PRO A 17 5.36 10.21 6.30
N GLU A 18 6.51 9.55 6.32
CA GLU A 18 6.53 8.09 6.32
C GLU A 18 6.12 7.55 7.69
N LEU A 19 5.36 6.47 7.68
CA LEU A 19 4.91 5.77 8.87
C LEU A 19 5.10 4.27 8.70
N ASP A 20 5.41 3.61 9.82
CA ASP A 20 5.48 2.15 9.90
C ASP A 20 4.10 1.57 10.20
N VAL A 21 3.61 0.71 9.32
CA VAL A 21 2.34 -0.01 9.45
C VAL A 21 2.60 -1.50 9.54
N LEU A 22 2.16 -2.11 10.63
CA LEU A 22 2.15 -3.56 10.78
C LEU A 22 0.82 -4.13 10.28
N GLY A 23 0.87 -5.09 9.37
CA GLY A 23 -0.33 -5.72 8.87
C GLY A 23 -0.08 -6.91 7.97
N THR A 24 -1.16 -7.49 7.48
CA THR A 24 -1.14 -8.54 6.46
C THR A 24 -1.65 -7.95 5.16
N LEU A 25 -0.85 -8.08 4.10
CA LEU A 25 -1.25 -7.63 2.78
C LEU A 25 -2.17 -8.68 2.16
N GLU A 26 -3.34 -8.27 1.71
CA GLU A 26 -4.33 -9.13 1.05
C GLU A 26 -4.53 -8.65 -0.39
N SER A 27 -4.58 -9.59 -1.33
CA SER A 27 -5.08 -9.28 -2.68
C SER A 27 -6.59 -9.06 -2.60
N ALA A 28 -7.07 -7.89 -2.98
CA ALA A 28 -8.50 -7.62 -3.07
C ALA A 28 -8.99 -7.97 -4.48
N PRO A 29 -10.12 -8.69 -4.63
CA PRO A 29 -10.74 -8.82 -5.94
C PRO A 29 -11.11 -7.41 -6.42
N ARG A 30 -10.57 -7.00 -7.58
CA ARG A 30 -10.75 -5.66 -8.18
C ARG A 30 -12.16 -5.16 -7.95
N VAL A 31 -12.34 -4.15 -7.09
CA VAL A 31 -13.64 -3.52 -6.91
C VAL A 31 -13.91 -2.69 -8.15
N THR A 32 -14.82 -3.16 -9.00
CA THR A 32 -15.29 -2.45 -10.18
C THR A 32 -16.14 -1.24 -9.74
N GLY A 33 -15.49 -0.17 -9.30
CA GLY A 33 -16.10 1.14 -9.03
C GLY A 33 -15.92 2.10 -10.21
N PRO A 34 -16.73 3.18 -10.30
CA PRO A 34 -16.55 4.22 -11.31
C PRO A 34 -15.14 4.81 -11.18
N GLY A 35 -14.28 4.52 -12.15
CA GLY A 35 -12.87 4.91 -12.17
C GLY A 35 -11.91 3.78 -12.56
N ASN A 36 -12.32 2.50 -12.41
CA ASN A 36 -11.63 1.30 -12.89
C ASN A 36 -10.09 1.34 -12.74
N ARG A 37 -9.58 1.88 -11.64
CA ARG A 37 -8.14 2.06 -11.41
C ARG A 37 -7.53 0.70 -11.01
N PRO A 38 -6.62 0.12 -11.81
CA PRO A 38 -5.98 -1.17 -11.50
C PRO A 38 -5.14 -1.16 -10.22
N THR A 39 -4.81 0.04 -9.73
CA THR A 39 -3.86 0.32 -8.64
C THR A 39 -4.36 -0.04 -7.25
N LEU A 40 -5.63 -0.44 -7.10
CA LEU A 40 -6.26 -0.85 -5.84
C LEU A 40 -6.49 -2.38 -5.77
N SER A 41 -5.51 -3.16 -6.24
CA SER A 41 -5.58 -4.63 -6.20
C SER A 41 -5.14 -5.21 -4.85
N PHE A 42 -4.75 -4.37 -3.89
CA PHE A 42 -4.23 -4.78 -2.59
C PHE A 42 -4.79 -3.94 -1.46
N VAL A 43 -5.04 -4.61 -0.33
CA VAL A 43 -5.50 -4.00 0.92
C VAL A 43 -4.58 -4.47 2.04
N LEU A 44 -4.16 -3.56 2.90
CA LEU A 44 -3.41 -3.88 4.11
C LEU A 44 -4.39 -4.03 5.28
N ARG A 45 -4.50 -5.24 5.84
CA ARG A 45 -5.25 -5.49 7.07
C ARG A 45 -4.38 -5.17 8.28
N THR A 46 -4.85 -4.24 9.09
CA THR A 46 -4.23 -3.83 10.35
C THR A 46 -5.21 -4.08 11.50
N PRO A 47 -4.75 -4.05 12.77
CA PRO A 47 -5.66 -4.12 13.92
C PRO A 47 -6.73 -3.02 13.95
N GLY A 48 -6.44 -1.87 13.33
CA GLY A 48 -7.36 -0.72 13.27
C GLY A 48 -8.32 -0.72 12.08
N GLY A 49 -8.20 -1.70 11.17
CA GLY A 49 -9.03 -1.78 9.97
C GLY A 49 -8.23 -2.08 8.70
N ALA A 50 -8.91 -1.90 7.56
CA ALA A 50 -8.35 -2.12 6.24
C ALA A 50 -7.91 -0.79 5.62
N VAL A 51 -6.73 -0.78 5.00
CA VAL A 51 -6.20 0.40 4.30
C VAL A 51 -5.91 0.00 2.86
N ASP A 52 -6.43 0.76 1.91
CA ASP A 52 -6.18 0.57 0.49
C ASP A 52 -4.70 0.83 0.17
N VAL A 53 -4.09 0.00 -0.67
CA VAL A 53 -2.66 0.12 -1.01
C VAL A 53 -2.51 0.55 -2.46
N TYR A 54 -1.71 1.58 -2.69
CA TYR A 54 -1.30 1.99 -4.02
C TYR A 54 -0.22 1.05 -4.54
N ALA A 55 -0.51 0.38 -5.66
CA ALA A 55 0.30 -0.73 -6.17
C ALA A 55 0.87 -0.51 -7.59
N ALA A 56 0.79 0.71 -8.15
CA ALA A 56 1.10 0.94 -9.56
C ALA A 56 2.54 0.55 -9.92
N GLY A 57 2.71 -0.45 -10.78
CA GLY A 57 4.02 -0.89 -11.26
C GLY A 57 4.80 -1.77 -10.27
N VAL A 58 4.18 -2.20 -9.17
CA VAL A 58 4.77 -3.10 -8.15
C VAL A 58 3.82 -4.25 -7.79
N GLU A 59 2.81 -4.50 -8.62
CA GLU A 59 1.76 -5.48 -8.35
C GLU A 59 2.34 -6.88 -8.12
N ASP A 60 3.32 -7.32 -8.92
CA ASP A 60 3.95 -8.63 -8.77
C ASP A 60 4.76 -8.73 -7.47
N THR A 61 5.48 -7.66 -7.11
CA THR A 61 6.20 -7.57 -5.85
C THR A 61 5.23 -7.70 -4.68
N LEU A 62 4.15 -6.93 -4.68
CA LEU A 62 3.13 -6.98 -3.63
C LEU A 62 2.37 -8.31 -3.60
N ALA A 63 2.09 -8.92 -4.75
CA ALA A 63 1.50 -10.26 -4.83
C ALA A 63 2.36 -11.30 -4.12
N SER A 64 3.69 -11.25 -4.28
CA SER A 64 4.61 -12.16 -3.60
C SER A 64 4.66 -12.00 -2.07
N LEU A 65 4.19 -10.86 -1.57
CA LEU A 65 4.13 -10.53 -0.14
C LEU A 65 2.75 -10.75 0.47
N SER A 66 1.75 -11.05 -0.37
CA SER A 66 0.37 -11.26 0.07
C SER A 66 0.25 -12.48 0.98
N GLY A 67 -0.69 -12.41 1.92
CA GLY A 67 -0.95 -13.45 2.92
C GLY A 67 0.08 -13.51 4.07
N ARG A 68 1.11 -12.66 4.04
CA ARG A 68 2.16 -12.62 5.08
C ARG A 68 2.01 -11.40 5.97
N ARG A 69 2.24 -11.60 7.26
CA ARG A 69 2.36 -10.48 8.21
C ARG A 69 3.70 -9.80 8.02
N MET A 70 3.65 -8.50 7.75
CA MET A 70 4.79 -7.71 7.30
C MET A 70 4.72 -6.33 7.98
N ARG A 71 5.88 -5.71 8.18
CA ARG A 71 5.96 -4.28 8.49
C ARG A 71 6.21 -3.53 7.19
N PHE A 72 5.32 -2.60 6.88
CA PHE A 72 5.40 -1.73 5.72
C PHE A 72 5.75 -0.33 6.17
N ARG A 73 6.66 0.33 5.47
CA ARG A 73 6.94 1.75 5.65
C ARG A 73 6.44 2.49 4.43
N GLY A 74 5.56 3.46 4.65
CA GLY A 74 4.85 4.13 3.58
C GLY A 74 4.26 5.47 3.98
N LYS A 75 3.58 6.12 3.04
CA LYS A 75 2.91 7.41 3.22
C LYS A 75 1.41 7.24 3.05
N ALA A 76 0.61 7.80 3.96
CA ALA A 76 -0.84 7.84 3.84
C ALA A 76 -1.24 9.03 2.97
N VAL A 77 -1.57 8.76 1.70
CA VAL A 77 -1.83 9.75 0.66
C VAL A 77 -3.33 9.88 0.43
N ASP A 78 -3.86 11.08 0.63
CA ASP A 78 -5.20 11.41 0.17
C ASP A 78 -5.18 11.64 -1.35
N ALA A 79 -5.97 10.87 -2.08
CA ALA A 79 -6.13 11.00 -3.53
C ALA A 79 -6.91 12.26 -3.95
N GLY A 80 -7.45 13.03 -2.99
CA GLY A 80 -8.23 14.24 -3.23
C GLY A 80 -9.58 13.96 -3.91
N LEU A 81 -10.04 12.71 -3.88
CA LEU A 81 -11.31 12.29 -4.46
C LEU A 81 -12.40 12.39 -3.40
N PRO A 82 -13.54 13.05 -3.69
CA PRO A 82 -14.64 13.17 -2.74
C PRO A 82 -15.11 11.78 -2.25
N GLY A 83 -15.02 11.57 -0.93
CA GLY A 83 -15.45 10.32 -0.29
C GLY A 83 -14.46 9.16 -0.39
N ALA A 84 -13.27 9.36 -0.97
CA ALA A 84 -12.21 8.36 -0.94
C ALA A 84 -11.51 8.35 0.43
N SER A 85 -11.12 7.14 0.87
CA SER A 85 -10.24 7.00 2.03
C SER A 85 -8.78 7.19 1.59
N PRO A 86 -7.86 7.58 2.49
CA PRO A 86 -6.44 7.67 2.17
C PRO A 86 -5.87 6.32 1.72
N GLU A 87 -5.02 6.35 0.71
CA GLU A 87 -4.28 5.19 0.22
C GLU A 87 -2.92 5.12 0.92
N LEU A 88 -2.45 3.92 1.24
CA LEU A 88 -1.08 3.69 1.68
C LEU A 88 -0.17 3.49 0.47
N TRP A 89 0.75 4.42 0.28
CA TRP A 89 1.81 4.31 -0.72
C TRP A 89 3.03 3.68 -0.04
N ILE A 90 3.42 2.48 -0.46
CA ILE A 90 4.46 1.70 0.22
C ILE A 90 5.83 2.06 -0.35
N GLY A 91 6.72 2.61 0.49
CA GLY A 91 8.12 2.82 0.15
C GLY A 91 8.92 1.52 0.28
N SER A 92 8.73 0.79 1.39
CA SER A 92 9.43 -0.46 1.63
C SER A 92 8.65 -1.43 2.52
N ALA A 93 9.06 -2.70 2.51
CA ALA A 93 8.44 -3.76 3.29
C ALA A 93 9.48 -4.69 3.93
N CYS A 94 9.23 -5.19 5.12
CA CYS A 94 10.03 -6.25 5.73
C CYS A 94 9.14 -7.30 6.40
N PRO A 95 9.54 -8.59 6.34
CA PRO A 95 8.93 -9.61 7.16
C PRO A 95 9.04 -9.24 8.64
N VAL A 96 8.02 -9.59 9.41
CA VAL A 96 8.18 -9.67 10.86
C VAL A 96 8.60 -11.10 11.14
N ASP A 97 9.86 -11.30 11.49
CA ASP A 97 10.31 -12.59 12.03
C ASP A 97 9.51 -12.88 13.31
N GLU A 98 8.91 -14.07 13.39
CA GLU A 98 8.25 -14.59 14.60
C GLU A 98 9.28 -15.09 15.61
#